data_AF-A0A2H5QWY1-F1
#
_entry.id   AF-A0A2H5QWY1-F1
#
_cell.length_a   1.000
_cell.length_b   1.000
_cell.length_c   1.000
_cell.angle_alpha   90.00
_cell.angle_beta   90.00
_cell.angle_gamma   90.00
#
_symmetry.space_group_name_H-M   'P 1'
#
loop_
_entity.id
_entity.type
_entity.pdbx_description
1 polymer ?
#
loop_
_entity_poly.entity_id
_entity_poly.type
_entity_poly.pdbx_seq_one_letter_code
_entity_poly.pdbx_strand_id
1 'polypeptide(L)'
;MADIEEQNETFFNLDERPKRRKQTKKKHLLKRSVDDKVIVEYNQYGVPVGDGANDLRSYIGVLVRDSISILYDDWRRVPLEIKDKLWDHLQDKSNKAKTIREQIKYNHCLGSTSYSGMLYRKKDEIAVFLDQNQKESNLDPPKSTQILYNLRMANNQPKT
;
A
#
# COMPACT_ATOMS: atom_id res chain seq x y z
N MET A 1 39.44 -18.19 -27.73
CA MET A 1 38.01 -18.21 -27.41
C MET A 1 37.53 -16.76 -27.35
N ALA A 2 37.53 -16.10 -28.50
CA ALA A 2 37.37 -14.66 -28.67
C ALA A 2 36.06 -14.36 -29.42
N ASP A 3 35.02 -15.14 -29.13
CA ASP A 3 33.85 -15.27 -30.03
C ASP A 3 32.55 -14.75 -29.36
N ILE A 4 32.66 -14.12 -28.18
CA ILE A 4 31.50 -13.56 -27.45
C ILE A 4 31.36 -12.04 -27.73
N GLU A 5 32.42 -11.38 -28.17
CA GLU A 5 32.51 -9.92 -28.33
C GLU A 5 32.33 -9.43 -29.78
N GLU A 6 31.91 -10.31 -30.70
CA GLU A 6 31.65 -9.95 -32.11
C GLU A 6 30.14 -9.83 -32.42
N GLN A 7 29.27 -10.36 -31.54
CA GLN A 7 27.81 -10.35 -31.72
C GLN A 7 27.12 -9.11 -31.15
N ASN A 8 27.87 -8.22 -30.49
CA ASN A 8 27.41 -6.94 -29.91
C ASN A 8 27.67 -5.75 -30.84
N GLU A 9 28.65 -5.82 -31.75
CA GLU A 9 29.01 -4.72 -32.67
C GLU A 9 28.08 -4.58 -33.89
N THR A 10 27.38 -5.66 -34.28
CA THR A 10 26.45 -5.64 -35.43
C THR A 10 25.06 -5.06 -35.11
N PHE A 11 24.76 -4.69 -33.86
CA PHE A 11 23.37 -4.56 -33.41
C PHE A 11 22.69 -3.18 -33.55
N PHE A 12 23.39 -2.09 -33.87
CA PHE A 12 22.74 -0.76 -33.82
C PHE A 12 23.12 0.18 -34.96
N ASN A 13 22.61 -0.11 -36.16
CA ASN A 13 22.22 0.96 -37.08
C ASN A 13 20.74 1.31 -36.81
N LEU A 14 20.50 2.18 -35.81
CA LEU A 14 19.17 2.61 -35.36
C LEU A 14 18.68 3.92 -36.01
N ASP A 15 19.53 4.60 -36.76
CA ASP A 15 19.32 5.99 -37.15
C ASP A 15 18.36 6.18 -38.35
N GLU A 16 18.03 5.10 -39.07
CA GLU A 16 17.17 5.18 -40.26
C GLU A 16 15.73 4.69 -40.05
N ARG A 17 15.34 4.27 -38.84
CA ARG A 17 13.99 3.70 -38.64
C ARG A 17 12.91 4.80 -38.63
N PRO A 18 11.85 4.70 -39.45
CA PRO A 18 10.76 5.68 -39.46
C PRO A 18 10.13 5.78 -38.07
N LYS A 19 9.72 7.01 -37.68
CA LYS A 19 9.11 7.30 -36.38
C LYS A 19 7.97 6.33 -36.08
N ARG A 20 8.24 5.33 -35.25
CA ARG A 20 7.23 4.37 -34.78
C ARG A 20 6.41 5.02 -33.68
N ARG A 21 5.09 4.79 -33.70
CA ARG A 21 4.21 5.17 -32.59
C ARG A 21 4.74 4.52 -31.31
N LYS A 22 5.01 5.33 -30.28
CA LYS A 22 5.45 4.83 -28.98
C LYS A 22 4.40 3.90 -28.39
N GLN A 23 4.84 2.95 -27.57
CA GLN A 23 3.95 2.02 -26.88
C GLN A 23 2.85 2.77 -26.13
N THR A 24 1.59 2.39 -26.39
CA THR A 24 0.45 2.97 -25.67
C THR A 24 0.45 2.40 -24.26
N LYS A 25 0.86 3.22 -23.28
CA LYS A 25 0.76 2.89 -21.85
C LYS A 25 -0.52 3.51 -21.31
N LYS A 26 -1.35 2.74 -20.61
CA LYS A 26 -2.44 3.29 -19.78
C LYS A 26 -1.81 3.98 -18.57
N LYS A 27 -1.25 5.18 -18.76
CA LYS A 27 -0.46 5.92 -17.76
C LYS A 27 -1.23 6.12 -16.45
N HIS A 28 -2.53 6.34 -16.54
CA HIS A 28 -3.42 6.45 -15.38
C HIS A 28 -3.40 5.19 -14.52
N LEU A 29 -3.17 3.98 -15.06
CA LEU A 29 -3.11 2.75 -14.25
C LEU A 29 -1.79 2.62 -13.46
N LEU A 30 -0.70 3.23 -13.94
CA LEU A 30 0.63 3.17 -13.33
C LEU A 30 0.81 4.20 -12.22
N LYS A 31 0.29 5.42 -12.42
CA LYS A 31 0.30 6.52 -11.46
C LYS A 31 -1.13 6.79 -11.00
N ARG A 32 -1.59 6.03 -10.01
CA ARG A 32 -2.90 6.23 -9.37
C ARG A 32 -2.71 6.91 -8.02
N SER A 33 -3.55 7.91 -7.76
CA SER A 33 -3.75 8.43 -6.41
C SER A 33 -4.46 7.38 -5.55
N VAL A 34 -4.49 7.59 -4.23
CA VAL A 34 -5.21 6.68 -3.31
C VAL A 34 -6.71 6.64 -3.62
N ASP A 35 -7.24 7.71 -4.23
CA ASP A 35 -8.65 7.91 -4.51
C ASP A 35 -9.07 7.28 -5.86
N ASP A 36 -8.14 7.10 -6.80
CA ASP A 36 -8.38 6.47 -8.11
C ASP A 36 -8.34 4.93 -8.01
N LYS A 37 -9.33 4.35 -7.33
CA LYS A 37 -9.48 2.90 -7.21
C LYS A 37 -10.16 2.30 -8.44
N VAL A 38 -9.50 1.30 -9.03
CA VAL A 38 -10.11 0.42 -10.03
C VAL A 38 -10.76 -0.73 -9.27
N ILE A 39 -12.07 -0.86 -9.37
CA ILE A 39 -12.82 -1.99 -8.83
C ILE A 39 -12.69 -3.12 -9.83
N VAL A 40 -12.23 -4.29 -9.36
CA VAL A 40 -12.13 -5.50 -10.16
C VAL A 40 -13.14 -6.49 -9.60
N GLU A 41 -14.10 -6.87 -10.42
CA GLU A 41 -15.08 -7.90 -10.08
C GLU A 41 -14.47 -9.28 -10.36
N TYR A 42 -14.79 -10.24 -9.49
CA TYR A 42 -14.31 -11.62 -9.61
C TYR A 42 -15.52 -12.55 -9.64
N ASN A 43 -15.46 -13.57 -10.50
CA ASN A 43 -16.44 -14.64 -10.49
C ASN A 43 -16.20 -15.62 -9.32
N GLN A 44 -17.09 -16.61 -9.16
CA GLN A 44 -16.99 -17.66 -8.13
C GLN A 44 -15.70 -18.49 -8.19
N TYR A 45 -14.98 -18.48 -9.31
CA TYR A 45 -13.71 -19.17 -9.50
C TYR A 45 -12.49 -18.26 -9.26
N GLY A 46 -12.70 -17.02 -8.81
CA GLY A 46 -11.63 -16.05 -8.59
C GLY A 46 -11.02 -15.48 -9.88
N VAL A 47 -11.70 -15.62 -11.02
CA VAL A 47 -11.28 -15.03 -12.29
C VAL A 47 -11.86 -13.62 -12.40
N PRO A 48 -11.04 -12.61 -12.73
CA PRO A 48 -11.53 -11.25 -12.88
C PRO A 48 -12.44 -11.12 -14.11
N VAL A 49 -13.57 -10.45 -13.96
CA VAL A 49 -14.59 -10.21 -14.99
C VAL A 49 -14.93 -8.71 -15.09
N GLY A 50 -15.53 -8.32 -16.22
CA GLY A 50 -15.94 -6.93 -16.47
C GLY A 50 -14.79 -5.98 -16.86
N ASP A 51 -15.07 -4.68 -16.85
CA ASP A 51 -14.13 -3.65 -17.32
C ASP A 51 -12.88 -3.54 -16.45
N GLY A 52 -13.02 -3.72 -15.13
CA GLY A 52 -11.90 -3.77 -14.20
C GLY A 52 -10.90 -4.91 -14.51
N ALA A 53 -11.36 -6.02 -15.09
CA ALA A 53 -10.49 -7.11 -15.51
C ALA A 53 -9.59 -6.70 -16.69
N ASN A 54 -10.14 -5.93 -17.64
CA ASN A 54 -9.38 -5.41 -18.77
C ASN A 54 -8.30 -4.42 -18.32
N ASP A 55 -8.60 -3.60 -17.31
CA ASP A 55 -7.64 -2.69 -16.70
C ASP A 55 -6.54 -3.45 -15.93
N LEU A 56 -6.90 -4.46 -15.15
CA LEU A 56 -5.92 -5.32 -14.47
C LEU A 56 -5.00 -6.02 -15.49
N ARG A 57 -5.56 -6.61 -16.55
CA ARG A 57 -4.79 -7.26 -17.63
C ARG A 57 -3.86 -6.27 -18.32
N SER A 58 -4.36 -5.07 -18.62
CA SER A 58 -3.57 -4.00 -19.22
C SER A 58 -2.42 -3.57 -18.31
N TYR A 59 -2.69 -3.41 -17.02
CA TYR A 59 -1.71 -3.03 -16.01
C TYR A 59 -0.59 -4.06 -15.90
N ILE A 60 -0.93 -5.35 -15.75
CA ILE A 60 0.05 -6.45 -15.73
C ILE A 60 0.88 -6.45 -17.01
N GLY A 61 0.24 -6.31 -18.17
CA GLY A 61 0.96 -6.28 -19.44
C GLY A 61 1.92 -5.11 -19.58
N VAL A 62 1.62 -3.94 -18.98
CA VAL A 62 2.56 -2.82 -18.97
C VAL A 62 3.74 -3.10 -18.02
N LEU A 63 3.49 -3.66 -16.84
CA LEU A 63 4.57 -4.04 -15.92
C LEU A 63 5.53 -5.03 -16.57
N VAL A 64 5.00 -6.10 -17.17
CA VAL A 64 5.78 -7.14 -17.85
C VAL A 64 6.65 -6.54 -18.95
N ARG A 65 6.08 -5.69 -19.81
CA ARG A 65 6.84 -5.08 -20.93
C ARG A 65 7.86 -4.03 -20.47
N ASP A 66 7.67 -3.44 -19.30
CA ASP A 66 8.62 -2.49 -18.72
C ASP A 66 9.76 -3.22 -18.00
N SER A 67 9.50 -4.40 -17.43
CA SER A 67 10.50 -5.18 -16.70
C SER A 67 11.27 -6.19 -17.56
N ILE A 68 10.67 -6.69 -18.63
CA ILE A 68 11.25 -7.74 -19.49
C ILE A 68 11.59 -7.16 -20.85
N SER A 69 12.87 -7.25 -21.22
CA SER A 69 13.35 -6.86 -22.53
C SER A 69 12.69 -7.66 -23.63
N ILE A 70 12.38 -7.00 -24.75
CA ILE A 70 11.82 -7.63 -25.96
C ILE A 70 12.76 -8.68 -26.59
N LEU A 71 14.02 -8.74 -26.15
CA LEU A 71 15.01 -9.73 -26.59
C LEU A 71 14.68 -11.16 -26.13
N TYR A 72 13.80 -11.31 -25.14
CA TYR A 72 13.33 -12.62 -24.69
C TYR A 72 12.05 -12.99 -25.45
N ASP A 73 12.21 -13.81 -26.49
CA ASP A 73 11.09 -14.30 -27.30
C ASP A 73 10.21 -15.33 -26.58
N ASP A 74 10.76 -16.00 -25.54
CA ASP A 74 10.07 -17.01 -24.74
C ASP A 74 10.24 -16.69 -23.24
N TRP A 75 9.13 -16.77 -22.50
CA TRP A 75 9.07 -16.63 -21.04
C TRP A 75 10.03 -17.58 -20.31
N ARG A 76 10.25 -18.79 -20.86
CA ARG A 76 11.18 -19.77 -20.29
C ARG A 76 12.62 -19.28 -20.27
N ARG A 77 13.00 -18.39 -21.20
CA ARG A 77 14.35 -17.84 -21.34
C ARG A 77 14.61 -16.62 -20.46
N VAL A 78 13.56 -16.04 -19.87
CA VAL A 78 13.69 -14.89 -18.97
C VAL A 78 14.37 -15.36 -17.66
N PRO A 79 15.48 -14.72 -17.24
CA PRO A 79 16.18 -15.01 -16.00
C PRO A 79 15.26 -14.97 -14.78
N LEU A 80 15.51 -15.82 -13.80
CA LEU A 80 14.67 -15.96 -12.62
C LEU A 80 14.65 -14.66 -11.80
N GLU A 81 15.77 -13.94 -11.74
CA GLU A 81 15.90 -12.68 -11.01
C GLU A 81 14.94 -11.61 -11.53
N ILE A 82 14.62 -11.61 -12.83
CA ILE A 82 13.66 -10.66 -13.41
C ILE A 82 12.23 -11.06 -13.04
N LYS A 83 11.95 -12.37 -13.05
CA LYS A 83 10.63 -12.92 -12.66
C LYS A 83 10.33 -12.64 -11.20
N ASP A 84 11.31 -12.87 -10.34
CA ASP A 84 11.20 -12.65 -8.90
C ASP A 84 10.98 -11.16 -8.60
N LYS A 85 11.76 -10.26 -9.22
CA LYS A 85 11.54 -8.81 -9.09
C LYS A 85 10.14 -8.37 -9.52
N LEU A 86 9.61 -8.94 -10.61
CA LEU A 86 8.26 -8.65 -11.07
C LEU A 86 7.21 -9.16 -10.07
N TRP A 87 7.42 -10.36 -9.53
CA TRP A 87 6.55 -10.96 -8.54
C TRP A 87 6.54 -10.18 -7.23
N ASP A 88 7.71 -9.82 -6.72
CA ASP A 88 7.88 -9.00 -5.51
C ASP A 88 7.16 -7.66 -5.66
N HIS A 89 7.27 -7.01 -6.82
CA HIS A 89 6.56 -5.75 -7.09
C HIS A 89 5.04 -5.90 -6.99
N LEU A 90 4.48 -7.00 -7.51
CA LEU A 90 3.05 -7.29 -7.43
C LEU A 90 2.64 -7.60 -5.99
N GLN A 91 3.44 -8.39 -5.28
CA GLN A 91 3.18 -8.78 -3.90
C GLN A 91 3.22 -7.57 -2.97
N ASP A 92 4.20 -6.69 -3.13
CA ASP A 92 4.32 -5.43 -2.39
C ASP A 92 3.09 -4.55 -2.54
N LYS A 93 2.58 -4.39 -3.77
CA LYS A 93 1.36 -3.62 -4.00
C LYS A 93 0.14 -4.27 -3.35
N SER A 94 0.02 -5.60 -3.44
CA SER A 94 -1.05 -6.36 -2.80
C SER A 94 -1.01 -6.21 -1.28
N ASN A 95 0.18 -6.36 -0.68
CA ASN A 95 0.40 -6.22 0.75
C ASN A 95 0.09 -4.80 1.23
N LYS A 96 0.57 -3.77 0.52
CA LYS A 96 0.20 -2.36 0.80
C LYS A 96 -1.31 -2.15 0.76
N ALA A 97 -2.01 -2.76 -0.18
CA ALA A 97 -3.47 -2.67 -0.23
C ALA A 97 -4.13 -3.38 0.98
N LYS A 98 -3.59 -4.52 1.44
CA LYS A 98 -4.06 -5.20 2.65
C LYS A 98 -3.82 -4.38 3.90
N THR A 99 -2.61 -3.84 4.08
CA THR A 99 -2.30 -3.01 5.26
C THR A 99 -3.17 -1.75 5.30
N ILE A 100 -3.43 -1.11 4.16
CA ILE A 100 -4.40 0.00 4.09
C ILE A 100 -5.79 -0.48 4.52
N ARG A 101 -6.27 -1.64 4.07
CA ARG A 101 -7.58 -2.19 4.47
C ARG A 101 -7.64 -2.52 5.96
N GLU A 102 -6.56 -3.04 6.54
CA GLU A 102 -6.46 -3.35 7.97
C GLU A 102 -6.44 -2.06 8.82
N GLN A 103 -5.76 -1.01 8.36
CA GLN A 103 -5.73 0.30 9.02
C GLN A 103 -7.05 1.06 8.91
N ILE A 104 -7.92 0.72 7.95
CA ILE A 104 -9.25 1.32 7.81
C ILE A 104 -10.13 0.80 8.96
N LYS A 105 -10.11 1.52 10.09
CA LYS A 105 -10.94 1.23 11.26
C LYS A 105 -12.44 1.47 11.00
N TYR A 106 -12.76 2.41 10.11
CA TYR A 106 -14.14 2.78 9.77
C TYR A 106 -14.32 2.78 8.26
N ASN A 107 -15.33 2.08 7.75
CA ASN A 107 -15.70 2.14 6.34
C ASN A 107 -16.18 3.56 6.00
N HIS A 108 -15.66 4.13 4.91
CA HIS A 108 -15.96 5.48 4.41
C HIS A 108 -17.43 5.66 4.02
N CYS A 109 -18.14 4.57 3.78
CA CYS A 109 -19.59 4.52 3.84
C CYS A 109 -19.96 4.00 5.24
N LEU A 110 -20.28 4.93 6.14
CA LEU A 110 -20.81 4.58 7.45
C LEU A 110 -22.01 3.65 7.21
N GLY A 111 -21.98 2.44 7.75
CA GLY A 111 -23.22 1.70 7.99
C GLY A 111 -24.14 2.52 8.90
N SER A 112 -25.26 1.96 9.35
CA SER A 112 -26.26 2.67 10.20
C SER A 112 -25.75 3.28 11.52
N THR A 113 -24.46 3.15 11.84
CA THR A 113 -23.83 3.78 12.98
C THR A 113 -23.59 5.26 12.70
N SER A 114 -24.36 6.11 13.36
CA SER A 114 -24.19 7.56 13.33
C SER A 114 -22.83 7.98 13.92
N TYR A 115 -22.40 9.19 13.60
CA TYR A 115 -21.19 9.81 14.16
C TYR A 115 -21.14 9.73 15.70
N SER A 116 -22.29 9.87 16.36
CA SER A 116 -22.42 9.70 17.81
C SER A 116 -22.00 8.30 18.27
N GLY A 117 -22.44 7.24 17.57
CA GLY A 117 -22.06 5.86 17.90
C GLY A 117 -20.57 5.58 17.74
N MET A 118 -19.88 6.22 16.79
CA MET A 118 -18.41 6.16 16.69
C MET A 118 -17.71 6.81 17.89
N LEU A 119 -18.19 7.96 18.36
CA LEU A 119 -17.59 8.68 19.49
C LEU A 119 -17.69 7.88 20.79
N TYR A 120 -18.81 7.20 21.04
CA TYR A 120 -18.96 6.36 22.23
C TYR A 120 -17.97 5.20 22.24
N ARG A 121 -17.87 4.43 21.14
CA ARG A 121 -16.91 3.32 21.03
C ARG A 121 -15.46 3.78 21.27
N LYS A 122 -15.09 4.95 20.74
CA LYS A 122 -13.75 5.51 20.94
C LYS A 122 -13.51 5.95 22.39
N LYS A 123 -14.54 6.45 23.08
CA LYS A 123 -14.46 6.77 24.52
C LYS A 123 -14.29 5.50 25.37
N ASP A 124 -15.02 4.43 25.05
CA ASP A 124 -14.95 3.16 25.77
C ASP A 124 -13.57 2.50 25.58
N GLU A 125 -13.03 2.50 24.37
CA GLU A 125 -11.67 2.01 24.09
C GLU A 125 -10.59 2.80 24.86
N ILE A 126 -10.73 4.13 24.93
CA ILE A 126 -9.81 4.98 25.71
C ILE A 126 -9.94 4.69 27.21
N ALA A 127 -11.15 4.50 27.71
CA ALA A 127 -11.38 4.17 29.12
C ALA A 127 -10.77 2.81 29.49
N VAL A 128 -10.93 1.79 28.66
CA VAL A 128 -10.32 0.46 28.85
C VAL A 128 -8.79 0.55 28.83
N PHE A 129 -8.22 1.33 27.89
CA PHE A 129 -6.78 1.54 27.83
C PHE A 129 -6.23 2.26 29.08
N LEU A 130 -6.92 3.29 29.56
CA LEU A 130 -6.51 4.01 30.77
C LEU A 130 -6.59 3.13 32.02
N ASP A 131 -7.60 2.28 32.13
CA ASP A 131 -7.78 1.34 33.24
C ASP A 131 -6.68 0.25 33.28
N GLN A 132 -6.27 -0.23 32.10
CA GLN A 132 -5.15 -1.17 31.95
C GLN A 132 -3.82 -0.57 32.43
N ASN A 133 -3.55 0.70 32.05
CA ASN A 133 -2.33 1.41 32.44
C ASN A 133 -2.32 1.80 33.93
N GLN A 134 -3.48 2.07 34.53
CA GLN A 134 -3.59 2.32 35.99
C GLN A 134 -3.26 1.08 36.82
N LYS A 135 -3.54 -0.12 36.29
CA LYS A 135 -3.19 -1.39 36.94
C LYS A 135 -1.68 -1.62 37.00
N GLU A 136 -0.96 -1.24 35.95
CA GLU A 136 0.51 -1.34 35.85
C GLU A 136 1.24 -0.24 36.65
N SER A 137 0.59 0.89 36.93
CA SER A 137 1.13 1.99 37.74
C SER A 137 0.93 1.86 39.27
N ASN A 138 0.61 0.66 39.80
CA ASN A 138 0.58 0.40 41.25
C ASN A 138 1.98 0.23 41.88
N LEU A 139 3.01 0.81 41.25
CA LEU A 139 4.30 1.14 41.88
C LEU A 139 4.32 2.65 42.07
N ASP A 140 4.72 3.09 43.28
CA ASP A 140 4.58 4.46 43.76
C ASP A 140 4.82 5.54 42.69
N PRO A 141 3.96 6.59 42.65
CA PRO A 141 4.03 7.61 41.61
C PRO A 141 5.42 8.26 41.58
N PRO A 142 6.06 8.40 40.40
CA PRO A 142 7.40 8.95 40.30
C PRO A 142 7.39 10.39 40.79
N LYS A 143 8.34 10.75 41.67
CA LYS A 143 8.47 12.05 42.39
C LYS A 143 8.11 13.32 41.58
N SER A 144 8.25 13.28 40.25
CA SER A 144 7.79 14.33 39.33
C SER A 144 6.27 14.66 39.41
N THR A 145 5.41 13.69 39.71
CA THR A 145 3.95 13.88 39.80
C THR A 145 3.50 14.46 41.15
N GLN A 146 4.36 14.43 42.16
CA GLN A 146 4.07 15.01 43.49
C GLN A 146 3.92 16.54 43.43
N ILE A 147 4.63 17.19 42.51
CA ILE A 147 4.60 18.65 42.32
C ILE A 147 3.23 19.11 41.83
N LEU A 148 2.64 18.41 40.85
CA LEU A 148 1.33 18.75 40.29
C LEU A 148 0.18 18.48 41.27
N TYR A 149 0.30 17.44 42.10
CA TYR A 149 -0.66 17.15 43.16
C TYR A 149 -0.70 18.25 44.23
N ASN A 150 0.46 18.72 44.68
CA ASN A 150 0.56 19.79 45.68
C ASN A 150 0.04 21.15 45.16
N LEU A 151 0.30 21.47 43.89
CA LEU A 151 -0.24 22.65 43.21
C LEU A 151 -1.77 22.61 43.09
N ARG A 152 -2.36 21.43 42.86
CA ARG A 152 -3.81 21.26 42.78
C ARG A 152 -4.49 21.43 44.14
N MET A 153 -3.85 20.97 45.22
CA MET A 153 -4.39 21.09 46.59
C MET A 153 -4.23 22.51 47.17
N ALA A 154 -3.21 23.26 46.76
CA ALA A 154 -2.99 24.64 47.19
C ALA A 154 -4.03 25.64 46.59
N ASN A 155 -4.50 25.38 45.38
CA ASN A 155 -5.46 26.25 44.68
C ASN A 155 -6.93 26.04 45.09
N ASN A 156 -7.20 25.11 46.00
CA ASN A 156 -8.56 24.75 46.43
C ASN A 156 -8.87 25.09 47.90
N GLN A 157 -8.03 25.92 48.54
CA GLN A 157 -8.33 26.45 49.88
C GLN A 157 -9.33 27.61 49.76
N PRO A 158 -10.40 27.65 50.59
CA PRO A 158 -11.35 28.74 50.57
C PRO A 158 -10.64 30.03 51.01
N LYS A 159 -10.79 31.09 50.21
CA LYS A 159 -10.32 32.44 50.58
C LYS A 159 -11.21 32.94 51.72
N THR A 160 -10.61 33.15 52.89
CA THR A 160 -11.23 33.80 54.06
C THR A 160 -11.54 35.26 53.77
#